data_AF-R6I7J0-F1
#
_entry.id   AF-R6I7J0-F1
#
_cell.length_a   1.000
_cell.length_b   1.000
_cell.length_c   1.000
_cell.angle_alpha   90.00
_cell.angle_beta   90.00
_cell.angle_gamma   90.00
#
_symmetry.space_group_name_H-M   'P 1'
#
loop_
_entity.id
_entity.type
_entity.pdbx_description
1 polymer ?
#
loop_
_entity_poly.entity_id
_entity_poly.type
_entity_poly.pdbx_seq_one_letter_code
_entity_poly.pdbx_strand_id
1 'polypeptide(L)'
;MAEVKAAEKGRQSEHLEKEVSSRGNCTSSSKTVDKDSCKDNSDSTAAKTYMRFYAGAVTQDSGLEGIRFDFNYGARVEVPAGDYRVRFLDREACLTLYDSNASGVLVTSSKKYFVDFRIEVYERDKLIFAHDLDLQGKKVLIKFPVGILGDILAWFPYAEVFRKKHECDLYCAMAEEMIEIIKPGYPEINFVQSEERPDGLYASYYMGIFFPCDDREHQPTDFRVVGLHKNAPCILGLKVDEQCIKLLPRDKVRRIKDPYVCIAAQASSQAKYWNNGRGWLNVVKHLKTLGYRVLCIDRENNYGMGSRFNIIPYGAEDFTGRRPLQERIDLLYHADFFIGLSSGLSWVANGVGIPVVLISGFTLPVNEFETPYRVISYHVCNGCWNDTLVVFDHKDFEWCPRLKGSDRQFECSRYITPEAVNKVIDRLMEDYKLKPQEQAVNKKKTKGEQ
;
A
#
# COMPACT_ATOMS: atom_id res chain seq x y z
N MET A 1 15.81 -57.68 30.59
CA MET A 1 16.75 -56.75 29.92
C MET A 1 16.11 -56.31 28.63
N ALA A 2 15.77 -55.06 28.36
CA ALA A 2 15.72 -53.85 29.17
C ALA A 2 14.66 -52.95 28.52
N GLU A 3 13.89 -52.26 29.36
CA GLU A 3 13.01 -51.15 29.00
C GLU A 3 13.78 -50.04 28.27
N VAL A 4 13.11 -49.33 27.35
CA VAL A 4 13.38 -47.90 27.17
C VAL A 4 12.07 -47.13 27.08
N LYS A 5 12.03 -46.09 27.92
CA LYS A 5 10.90 -45.31 28.41
C LYS A 5 10.28 -44.36 27.40
N ALA A 6 9.02 -44.04 27.71
CA ALA A 6 8.28 -42.87 27.28
C ALA A 6 9.02 -41.54 27.49
N ALA A 7 8.73 -40.57 26.63
CA ALA A 7 8.87 -39.15 26.91
C ALA A 7 7.74 -38.39 26.21
N GLU A 8 6.60 -38.29 26.88
CA GLU A 8 5.70 -37.15 26.73
C GLU A 8 6.37 -35.92 27.32
N LYS A 9 6.39 -34.82 26.56
CA LYS A 9 6.37 -33.47 27.13
C LYS A 9 5.53 -32.59 26.22
N GLY A 10 4.35 -32.23 26.75
CA GLY A 10 3.44 -31.27 26.17
C GLY A 10 4.14 -29.95 25.91
N ARG A 11 3.89 -29.38 24.73
CA ARG A 11 4.28 -28.02 24.39
C ARG A 11 3.04 -27.16 24.64
N GLN A 12 2.98 -26.56 25.82
CA GLN A 12 2.06 -25.47 26.10
C GLN A 12 2.34 -24.36 25.08
N SER A 13 1.33 -23.96 24.32
CA SER A 13 1.40 -22.84 23.39
C SER A 13 1.29 -21.54 24.17
N GLU A 14 2.44 -20.96 24.51
CA GLU A 14 2.51 -19.55 24.88
C GLU A 14 2.14 -18.71 23.65
N HIS A 15 1.09 -17.90 23.79
CA HIS A 15 0.68 -16.91 22.80
C HIS A 15 1.84 -15.92 22.56
N LEU A 16 2.43 -15.96 21.36
CA LEU A 16 3.31 -14.88 20.90
C LEU A 16 2.46 -13.77 20.27
N GLU A 17 2.48 -12.58 20.88
CA GLU A 17 2.43 -11.33 20.12
C GLU A 17 3.61 -11.36 19.13
N LYS A 18 3.31 -11.52 17.82
CA LYS A 18 4.34 -11.35 16.78
C LYS A 18 4.41 -9.88 16.41
N GLU A 19 5.29 -9.15 17.07
CA GLU A 19 5.82 -7.90 16.53
C GLU A 19 6.87 -8.22 15.46
N VAL A 20 6.61 -7.83 14.21
CA VAL A 20 7.68 -7.80 13.19
C VAL A 20 8.46 -6.50 13.40
N SER A 21 9.47 -6.54 14.27
CA SER A 21 10.44 -5.48 14.49
C SER A 21 11.78 -5.87 13.86
N SER A 22 12.27 -5.07 12.92
CA SER A 22 13.61 -5.27 12.35
C SER A 22 14.69 -4.71 13.28
N ARG A 23 15.17 -5.49 14.26
CA ARG A 23 16.35 -5.10 15.07
C ARG A 23 17.31 -6.27 15.30
N GLY A 24 18.57 -6.06 14.93
CA GLY A 24 19.72 -6.88 15.32
C GLY A 24 20.82 -5.95 15.84
N ASN A 25 21.29 -6.21 17.06
CA ASN A 25 22.30 -5.43 17.79
C ASN A 25 23.73 -5.74 17.33
N CYS A 26 24.60 -4.73 17.32
CA CYS A 26 26.05 -4.89 17.50
C CYS A 26 26.56 -3.88 18.55
N THR A 27 27.29 -4.40 19.54
CA THR A 27 28.00 -3.70 20.60
C THR A 27 29.49 -3.57 20.27
N SER A 28 30.10 -2.39 20.43
CA SER A 28 31.27 -2.12 21.31
C SER A 28 32.02 -0.80 21.01
N SER A 29 32.00 0.08 22.01
CA SER A 29 33.10 0.82 22.68
C SER A 29 34.05 1.83 21.99
N SER A 30 33.92 3.08 22.49
CA SER A 30 34.96 4.06 22.93
C SER A 30 35.80 4.75 21.83
N LYS A 31 36.03 6.07 21.77
CA LYS A 31 36.36 7.10 22.79
C LYS A 31 36.04 8.54 22.29
N THR A 32 35.91 9.46 23.25
CA THR A 32 35.60 10.91 23.20
C THR A 32 36.67 11.80 22.54
N VAL A 33 36.27 12.85 21.79
CA VAL A 33 36.82 14.24 21.86
C VAL A 33 35.78 15.28 21.33
N ASP A 34 35.46 16.23 22.20
CA ASP A 34 34.99 17.63 22.11
C ASP A 34 34.07 18.25 21.03
N LYS A 35 33.23 19.14 21.59
CA LYS A 35 32.16 19.99 21.06
C LYS A 35 32.64 21.07 20.08
N ASP A 36 31.92 21.25 18.97
CA ASP A 36 30.97 22.37 18.81
C ASP A 36 30.25 22.35 17.44
N SER A 37 28.99 22.79 17.47
CA SER A 37 28.13 23.15 16.34
C SER A 37 27.58 22.04 15.42
N CYS A 38 26.44 21.46 15.82
CA CYS A 38 25.28 21.25 14.95
C CYS A 38 24.09 20.88 15.85
N LYS A 39 22.99 21.65 15.78
CA LYS A 39 21.74 21.27 16.44
C LYS A 39 21.16 20.09 15.67
N ASP A 40 21.43 18.90 16.15
CA ASP A 40 20.76 17.67 15.69
C ASP A 40 19.27 17.78 16.03
N ASN A 41 18.45 17.93 14.99
CA ASN A 41 17.04 17.54 15.04
C ASN A 41 16.96 16.01 14.96
N SER A 42 17.44 15.34 16.00
CA SER A 42 17.15 13.91 16.21
C SER A 42 15.80 13.79 16.90
N ASP A 43 14.73 14.08 16.16
CA ASP A 43 13.41 13.63 16.57
C ASP A 43 13.41 12.11 16.36
N SER A 44 13.84 11.37 17.39
CA SER A 44 13.84 9.91 17.41
C SER A 44 12.38 9.44 17.48
N THR A 45 11.66 9.59 16.38
CA THR A 45 10.38 8.93 16.18
C THR A 45 10.67 7.44 16.16
N ALA A 46 10.28 6.74 17.23
CA ALA A 46 10.23 5.29 17.23
C ALA A 46 9.51 4.86 15.93
N ALA A 47 10.17 4.04 15.12
CA ALA A 47 9.59 3.60 13.85
C ALA A 47 8.21 2.99 14.14
N LYS A 48 7.15 3.62 13.64
CA LYS A 48 5.79 3.12 13.80
C LYS A 48 5.72 1.71 13.20
N THR A 49 5.24 0.74 13.97
CA THR A 49 5.06 -0.63 13.53
C THR A 49 4.18 -0.66 12.27
N TYR A 50 4.63 -1.37 11.22
CA TYR A 50 3.94 -1.45 9.92
C TYR A 50 2.45 -1.76 10.07
N MET A 51 2.15 -2.77 10.88
CA MET A 51 0.81 -3.22 11.23
C MET A 51 0.87 -4.13 12.46
N ARG A 52 -0.07 -3.98 13.40
CA ARG A 52 -0.29 -4.95 14.47
C ARG A 52 -1.38 -5.93 14.07
N PHE A 53 -1.05 -7.22 14.04
CA PHE A 53 -1.99 -8.31 13.81
C PHE A 53 -2.59 -8.75 15.14
N TYR A 54 -3.91 -8.63 15.28
CA TYR A 54 -4.58 -8.97 16.53
C TYR A 54 -6.03 -9.40 16.31
N ALA A 55 -6.32 -10.67 16.61
CA ALA A 55 -7.65 -11.23 16.42
C ALA A 55 -8.63 -10.86 17.55
N GLY A 56 -8.13 -10.52 18.75
CA GLY A 56 -8.95 -10.38 19.95
C GLY A 56 -9.45 -11.71 20.50
N ALA A 57 -10.26 -11.65 21.57
CA ALA A 57 -11.03 -12.81 22.04
C ALA A 57 -12.02 -13.27 20.96
N VAL A 58 -12.42 -14.55 21.02
CA VAL A 58 -13.43 -15.10 20.09
C VAL A 58 -14.78 -14.47 20.37
N THR A 59 -15.48 -13.99 19.34
CA THR A 59 -16.60 -13.06 19.53
C THR A 59 -18.00 -13.69 19.40
N GLN A 60 -18.16 -14.81 18.68
CA GLN A 60 -19.46 -15.41 18.44
C GLN A 60 -19.72 -16.60 19.38
N ASP A 61 -20.98 -16.73 19.78
CA ASP A 61 -21.49 -17.87 20.54
C ASP A 61 -22.15 -18.87 19.56
N SER A 62 -21.85 -20.15 19.72
CA SER A 62 -22.47 -21.22 18.91
C SER A 62 -23.85 -21.65 19.44
N GLY A 63 -24.22 -21.24 20.67
CA GLY A 63 -25.35 -21.76 21.42
C GLY A 63 -25.06 -23.10 22.13
N LEU A 64 -23.86 -23.66 21.95
CA LEU A 64 -23.40 -24.86 22.63
C LEU A 64 -22.38 -24.51 23.71
N GLU A 65 -22.49 -25.16 24.86
CA GLU A 65 -21.63 -24.90 26.01
C GLU A 65 -20.16 -25.13 25.65
N GLY A 66 -19.33 -24.11 25.90
CA GLY A 66 -17.89 -24.16 25.66
C GLY A 66 -17.46 -24.07 24.19
N ILE A 67 -18.38 -23.89 23.23
CA ILE A 67 -18.05 -23.72 21.81
C ILE A 67 -18.34 -22.29 21.37
N ARG A 68 -17.27 -21.59 20.95
CA ARG A 68 -17.32 -20.20 20.45
C ARG A 68 -16.56 -20.13 19.14
N PHE A 69 -16.91 -19.20 18.26
CA PHE A 69 -16.24 -19.09 16.96
C PHE A 69 -16.18 -17.64 16.46
N ASP A 70 -15.36 -17.38 15.45
CA ASP A 70 -15.45 -16.21 14.59
C ASP A 70 -14.54 -16.37 13.35
N PHE A 71 -14.45 -15.31 12.55
CA PHE A 71 -13.58 -15.21 11.38
C PHE A 71 -12.59 -14.06 11.50
N ASN A 72 -12.21 -13.74 12.74
CA ASN A 72 -11.23 -12.69 13.01
C ASN A 72 -9.82 -13.24 12.82
N TYR A 73 -9.11 -12.72 11.81
CA TYR A 73 -7.77 -13.19 11.46
C TYR A 73 -7.74 -14.69 11.13
N GLY A 74 -8.60 -15.07 10.17
CA GLY A 74 -8.87 -16.45 9.78
C GLY A 74 -10.06 -17.06 10.52
N ALA A 75 -10.43 -18.29 10.18
CA ALA A 75 -11.47 -19.05 10.89
C ALA A 75 -10.94 -19.49 12.26
N ARG A 76 -11.75 -19.31 13.31
CA ARG A 76 -11.41 -19.62 14.69
C ARG A 76 -12.56 -20.33 15.38
N VAL A 77 -12.27 -21.40 16.13
CA VAL A 77 -13.26 -22.08 16.97
C VAL A 77 -12.63 -22.59 18.26
N GLU A 78 -13.23 -22.26 19.39
CA GLU A 78 -12.92 -22.79 20.71
C GLU A 78 -13.77 -24.05 20.94
N VAL A 79 -13.15 -25.09 21.49
CA VAL A 79 -13.85 -26.30 21.95
C VAL A 79 -13.41 -26.64 23.37
N PRO A 80 -14.30 -27.19 24.22
CA PRO A 80 -13.95 -27.55 25.59
C PRO A 80 -13.11 -28.83 25.61
N ALA A 81 -12.61 -29.21 26.80
CA ALA A 81 -11.93 -30.49 26.98
C ALA A 81 -12.91 -31.65 26.72
N GLY A 82 -12.50 -32.61 25.91
CA GLY A 82 -13.35 -33.72 25.47
C GLY A 82 -12.88 -34.39 24.18
N ASP A 83 -13.77 -35.18 23.59
CA ASP A 83 -13.56 -35.91 22.34
C ASP A 83 -14.18 -35.14 21.17
N TYR A 84 -13.49 -34.07 20.76
CA TYR A 84 -13.91 -33.24 19.63
C TYR A 84 -12.99 -33.41 18.42
N ARG A 85 -13.56 -33.21 17.23
CA ARG A 85 -12.83 -33.05 15.96
C ARG A 85 -13.31 -31.78 15.27
N VAL A 86 -12.37 -30.94 14.84
CA VAL A 86 -12.66 -29.68 14.13
C VAL A 86 -12.27 -29.83 12.68
N ARG A 87 -13.16 -29.39 11.78
CA ARG A 87 -12.90 -29.31 10.34
C ARG A 87 -13.12 -27.89 9.83
N PHE A 88 -12.20 -27.42 8.99
CA PHE A 88 -12.38 -26.21 8.19
C PHE A 88 -12.44 -26.59 6.71
N LEU A 89 -13.43 -26.05 6.00
CA LEU A 89 -13.58 -26.25 4.57
C LEU A 89 -13.54 -24.91 3.84
N ASP A 90 -13.06 -24.94 2.61
CA ASP A 90 -13.32 -23.90 1.60
C ASP A 90 -14.57 -24.33 0.83
N ARG A 91 -15.66 -23.56 0.98
CA ARG A 91 -16.95 -23.87 0.36
C ARG A 91 -16.95 -23.58 -1.14
N GLU A 92 -16.24 -22.54 -1.57
CA GLU A 92 -16.15 -22.16 -2.98
C GLU A 92 -15.34 -23.21 -3.76
N ALA A 93 -14.23 -23.68 -3.18
CA ALA A 93 -13.37 -24.68 -3.81
C ALA A 93 -13.81 -26.14 -3.52
N CYS A 94 -14.76 -26.35 -2.60
CA CYS A 94 -15.15 -27.66 -2.08
C CYS A 94 -13.98 -28.47 -1.50
N LEU A 95 -13.06 -27.82 -0.79
CA LEU A 95 -11.84 -28.44 -0.25
C LEU A 95 -11.86 -28.51 1.27
N THR A 96 -11.41 -29.64 1.84
CA THR A 96 -11.10 -29.71 3.28
C THR A 96 -9.71 -29.12 3.51
N LEU A 97 -9.64 -28.04 4.29
CA LEU A 97 -8.41 -27.32 4.58
C LEU A 97 -7.75 -27.79 5.88
N TYR A 98 -8.55 -28.27 6.82
CA TYR A 98 -8.12 -28.77 8.11
C TYR A 98 -9.11 -29.80 8.63
N ASP A 99 -8.64 -30.89 9.22
CA ASP A 99 -9.46 -31.91 9.87
C ASP A 99 -8.62 -32.63 10.93
N SER A 100 -8.89 -32.38 12.21
CA SER A 100 -8.10 -32.96 13.30
C SER A 100 -8.87 -32.96 14.62
N ASN A 101 -8.46 -33.86 15.51
CA ASN A 101 -8.93 -33.90 16.89
C ASN A 101 -8.53 -32.63 17.65
N ALA A 102 -9.38 -32.18 18.56
CA ALA A 102 -9.21 -30.99 19.39
C ALA A 102 -9.79 -31.24 20.79
N SER A 103 -9.15 -30.70 21.83
CA SER A 103 -9.60 -30.88 23.22
C SER A 103 -9.13 -29.71 24.09
N GLY A 104 -10.06 -28.86 24.54
CA GLY A 104 -9.76 -27.73 25.42
C GLY A 104 -8.86 -26.68 24.77
N VAL A 105 -9.07 -26.41 23.48
CA VAL A 105 -8.18 -25.57 22.66
C VAL A 105 -8.96 -24.64 21.74
N LEU A 106 -8.31 -23.55 21.36
CA LEU A 106 -8.69 -22.71 20.23
C LEU A 106 -8.00 -23.24 18.96
N VAL A 107 -8.81 -23.65 17.98
CA VAL A 107 -8.34 -24.06 16.65
C VAL A 107 -8.44 -22.87 15.70
N THR A 108 -7.40 -22.60 14.90
CA THR A 108 -7.39 -21.49 13.94
C THR A 108 -6.88 -21.92 12.57
N SER A 109 -7.44 -21.35 11.50
CA SER A 109 -6.95 -21.58 10.14
C SER A 109 -5.55 -21.00 9.96
N SER A 110 -4.69 -21.66 9.19
CA SER A 110 -3.40 -21.08 8.79
C SER A 110 -3.59 -19.91 7.83
N LYS A 111 -4.63 -19.95 6.98
CA LYS A 111 -4.95 -18.89 6.01
C LYS A 111 -5.67 -17.74 6.70
N LYS A 112 -5.19 -16.52 6.45
CA LYS A 112 -5.61 -15.25 7.08
C LYS A 112 -6.25 -14.27 6.09
N TYR A 113 -6.13 -14.55 4.78
CA TYR A 113 -6.90 -13.90 3.72
C TYR A 113 -8.34 -14.46 3.65
N PHE A 114 -9.19 -13.83 2.84
CA PHE A 114 -10.57 -14.28 2.63
C PHE A 114 -10.60 -15.68 2.01
N VAL A 115 -11.34 -16.56 2.67
CA VAL A 115 -11.76 -17.87 2.18
C VAL A 115 -13.22 -18.01 2.60
N ASP A 116 -14.08 -18.56 1.74
CA ASP A 116 -15.46 -18.88 2.09
C ASP A 116 -15.50 -20.09 3.03
N PHE A 117 -15.08 -19.86 4.28
CA PHE A 117 -14.87 -20.91 5.26
C PHE A 117 -16.19 -21.51 5.73
N ARG A 118 -16.17 -22.83 5.92
CA ARG A 118 -17.12 -23.54 6.80
C ARG A 118 -16.37 -24.09 7.99
N ILE A 119 -16.89 -23.84 9.19
CA ILE A 119 -16.44 -24.45 10.44
C ILE A 119 -17.37 -25.61 10.75
N GLU A 120 -16.81 -26.79 11.02
CA GLU A 120 -17.55 -27.93 11.56
C GLU A 120 -16.89 -28.42 12.84
N VAL A 121 -17.70 -28.74 13.85
CA VAL A 121 -17.26 -29.37 15.09
C VAL A 121 -18.05 -30.66 15.28
N TYR A 122 -17.31 -31.73 15.46
CA TYR A 122 -17.83 -33.06 15.75
C TYR A 122 -17.51 -33.39 17.21
N GLU A 123 -18.44 -34.05 17.90
CA GLU A 123 -18.23 -34.69 19.20
C GLU A 123 -18.49 -36.18 19.04
N ARG A 124 -17.52 -37.04 19.41
CA ARG A 124 -17.62 -38.52 19.23
C ARG A 124 -18.10 -38.89 17.81
N ASP A 125 -17.46 -38.29 16.80
CA ASP A 125 -17.76 -38.42 15.37
C ASP A 125 -19.15 -37.95 14.90
N LYS A 126 -19.97 -37.36 15.77
CA LYS A 126 -21.25 -36.74 15.38
C LYS A 126 -21.06 -35.25 15.15
N LEU A 127 -21.48 -34.74 13.99
CA LEU A 127 -21.51 -33.31 13.73
C LEU A 127 -22.50 -32.63 14.70
N ILE A 128 -21.99 -31.74 15.55
CA ILE A 128 -22.80 -31.01 16.55
C ILE A 128 -22.94 -29.53 16.22
N PHE A 129 -21.99 -28.96 15.48
CA PHE A 129 -22.01 -27.57 15.06
C PHE A 129 -21.44 -27.43 13.65
N ALA A 130 -22.12 -26.63 12.82
CA ALA A 130 -21.63 -26.22 11.53
C ALA A 130 -22.00 -24.75 11.29
N HIS A 131 -21.03 -23.96 10.84
CA HIS A 131 -21.24 -22.55 10.53
C HIS A 131 -20.53 -22.19 9.23
N ASP A 132 -21.31 -21.72 8.26
CA ASP A 132 -20.81 -21.17 7.00
C ASP A 132 -20.54 -19.68 7.17
N LEU A 133 -19.41 -19.19 6.65
CA LEU A 133 -19.11 -17.75 6.63
C LEU A 133 -20.26 -17.00 5.94
N ASP A 134 -20.85 -16.06 6.66
CA ASP A 134 -21.86 -15.15 6.11
C ASP A 134 -21.61 -13.74 6.67
N LEU A 135 -21.20 -12.85 5.78
CA LEU A 135 -20.81 -11.50 6.11
C LEU A 135 -21.99 -10.51 6.06
N GLN A 136 -23.16 -10.92 5.56
CA GLN A 136 -24.30 -10.02 5.36
C GLN A 136 -24.76 -9.41 6.69
N GLY A 137 -24.78 -8.07 6.74
CA GLY A 137 -25.15 -7.31 7.94
C GLY A 137 -24.24 -7.53 9.15
N LYS A 138 -23.09 -8.21 9.01
CA LYS A 138 -22.13 -8.44 10.09
C LYS A 138 -21.07 -7.36 10.13
N LYS A 139 -20.55 -7.09 11.33
CA LYS A 139 -19.42 -6.18 11.52
C LYS A 139 -18.14 -6.83 11.00
N VAL A 140 -17.51 -6.22 10.02
CA VAL A 140 -16.25 -6.68 9.41
C VAL A 140 -15.20 -5.59 9.52
N LEU A 141 -13.96 -5.96 9.84
CA LEU A 141 -12.83 -5.03 9.86
C LEU A 141 -11.87 -5.33 8.70
N ILE A 142 -11.53 -4.33 7.90
CA ILE A 142 -10.35 -4.36 7.03
C ILE A 142 -9.32 -3.39 7.60
N LYS A 143 -8.15 -3.91 7.98
CA LYS A 143 -7.06 -3.12 8.55
C LYS A 143 -6.00 -2.82 7.51
N PHE A 144 -5.61 -1.55 7.41
CA PHE A 144 -4.54 -1.07 6.54
C PHE A 144 -3.28 -0.72 7.35
N PRO A 145 -2.09 -0.86 6.75
CA PRO A 145 -0.83 -0.51 7.41
C PRO A 145 -0.65 1.01 7.48
N VAL A 146 0.38 1.46 8.19
CA VAL A 146 0.75 2.89 8.29
C VAL A 146 2.02 3.22 7.51
N GLY A 147 2.16 4.49 7.10
CA GLY A 147 3.42 5.01 6.53
C GLY A 147 3.66 4.75 5.04
N ILE A 148 2.71 4.15 4.32
CA ILE A 148 2.82 3.80 2.89
C ILE A 148 1.65 4.35 2.07
N LEU A 149 1.66 5.66 1.79
CA LEU A 149 0.57 6.39 1.12
C LEU A 149 0.06 5.70 -0.16
N GLY A 150 0.96 5.40 -1.11
CA GLY A 150 0.57 4.85 -2.41
C GLY A 150 -0.13 3.51 -2.30
N ASP A 151 0.42 2.62 -1.48
CA ASP A 151 -0.08 1.26 -1.28
C ASP A 151 -1.50 1.28 -0.67
N ILE A 152 -1.75 2.12 0.34
CA ILE A 152 -3.08 2.26 0.94
C ILE A 152 -4.09 2.76 -0.10
N LEU A 153 -3.74 3.79 -0.87
CA LEU A 153 -4.61 4.33 -1.92
C LEU A 153 -4.88 3.31 -3.04
N ALA A 154 -3.92 2.44 -3.31
CA ALA A 154 -4.03 1.38 -4.29
C ALA A 154 -4.96 0.23 -3.83
N TRP A 155 -4.96 -0.09 -2.54
CA TRP A 155 -5.74 -1.20 -1.98
C TRP A 155 -7.12 -0.80 -1.49
N PHE A 156 -7.30 0.42 -1.00
CA PHE A 156 -8.54 0.86 -0.37
C PHE A 156 -9.80 0.65 -1.24
N PRO A 157 -9.80 0.92 -2.56
CA PRO A 157 -11.01 0.75 -3.38
C PRO A 157 -11.61 -0.65 -3.30
N TYR A 158 -10.78 -1.67 -3.11
CA TYR A 158 -11.23 -3.06 -2.98
C TYR A 158 -12.00 -3.33 -1.68
N ALA A 159 -11.79 -2.52 -0.63
CA ALA A 159 -12.61 -2.59 0.58
C ALA A 159 -14.07 -2.22 0.28
N GLU A 160 -14.32 -1.23 -0.58
CA GLU A 160 -15.67 -0.87 -1.01
C GLU A 160 -16.30 -1.93 -1.92
N VAL A 161 -15.51 -2.53 -2.81
CA VAL A 161 -15.96 -3.68 -3.63
C VAL A 161 -16.35 -4.85 -2.71
N PHE A 162 -15.53 -5.13 -1.70
CA PHE A 162 -15.80 -6.16 -0.70
C PHE A 162 -17.09 -5.89 0.08
N ARG A 163 -17.26 -4.66 0.59
CA ARG A 163 -18.49 -4.25 1.30
C ARG A 163 -19.73 -4.45 0.45
N LYS A 164 -19.69 -4.03 -0.82
CA LYS A 164 -20.80 -4.16 -1.75
C LYS A 164 -21.13 -5.61 -2.08
N LYS A 165 -20.10 -6.44 -2.33
CA LYS A 165 -20.27 -7.87 -2.63
C LYS A 165 -20.93 -8.62 -1.47
N HIS A 166 -20.54 -8.29 -0.24
CA HIS A 166 -20.91 -9.04 0.95
C HIS A 166 -22.00 -8.38 1.80
N GLU A 167 -22.43 -7.15 1.45
CA GLU A 167 -23.42 -6.37 2.19
C GLU A 167 -23.13 -6.29 3.70
N CYS A 168 -21.84 -6.19 4.05
CA CYS A 168 -21.38 -6.17 5.44
C CYS A 168 -21.35 -4.75 6.02
N ASP A 169 -21.41 -4.66 7.35
CA ASP A 169 -21.14 -3.43 8.09
C ASP A 169 -19.62 -3.26 8.22
N LEU A 170 -19.03 -2.61 7.22
CA LEU A 170 -17.58 -2.55 7.07
C LEU A 170 -16.96 -1.40 7.87
N TYR A 171 -15.94 -1.77 8.64
CA TYR A 171 -15.00 -0.88 9.30
C TYR A 171 -13.64 -0.93 8.60
N CYS A 172 -13.03 0.21 8.33
CA CYS A 172 -11.67 0.32 7.85
C CYS A 172 -10.78 1.01 8.89
N ALA A 173 -9.76 0.30 9.39
CA ALA A 173 -8.77 0.86 10.32
C ALA A 173 -7.55 1.38 9.56
N MET A 174 -7.23 2.66 9.72
CA MET A 174 -6.08 3.31 9.09
C MET A 174 -5.64 4.58 9.82
N ALA A 175 -4.56 5.20 9.36
CA ALA A 175 -4.05 6.45 9.92
C ALA A 175 -5.03 7.61 9.69
N GLU A 176 -5.11 8.53 10.66
CA GLU A 176 -6.06 9.66 10.64
C GLU A 176 -5.94 10.51 9.37
N GLU A 177 -4.71 10.79 8.92
CA GLU A 177 -4.45 11.55 7.69
C GLU A 177 -5.00 10.87 6.42
N MET A 178 -5.18 9.55 6.44
CA MET A 178 -5.81 8.81 5.35
C MET A 178 -7.34 8.86 5.45
N ILE A 179 -7.88 8.74 6.67
CA ILE A 179 -9.33 8.85 6.92
C ILE A 179 -9.84 10.19 6.40
N GLU A 180 -9.14 11.29 6.69
CA GLU A 180 -9.54 12.64 6.30
C GLU A 180 -9.79 12.79 4.80
N ILE A 181 -8.98 12.16 3.95
CA ILE A 181 -9.06 12.30 2.50
C ILE A 181 -9.92 11.23 1.82
N ILE A 182 -10.04 10.04 2.43
CA ILE A 182 -10.78 8.92 1.85
C ILE A 182 -12.26 9.00 2.22
N LYS A 183 -12.59 9.27 3.49
CA LYS A 183 -13.98 9.26 4.00
C LYS A 183 -14.98 10.05 3.14
N PRO A 184 -14.65 11.25 2.61
CA PRO A 184 -15.58 11.99 1.75
C PRO A 184 -15.99 11.24 0.47
N GLY A 185 -15.13 10.36 -0.05
CA GLY A 185 -15.41 9.54 -1.23
C GLY A 185 -16.25 8.29 -0.95
N TYR A 186 -16.36 7.86 0.32
CA TYR A 186 -16.91 6.57 0.74
C TYR A 186 -17.71 6.71 2.05
N PRO A 187 -18.84 7.45 2.05
CA PRO A 187 -19.60 7.75 3.27
C PRO A 187 -20.27 6.53 3.93
N GLU A 188 -20.43 5.42 3.20
CA GLU A 188 -21.04 4.18 3.69
C GLU A 188 -20.06 3.26 4.44
N ILE A 189 -18.76 3.59 4.47
CA ILE A 189 -17.75 2.84 5.22
C ILE A 189 -17.51 3.53 6.57
N ASN A 190 -17.47 2.74 7.64
CA ASN A 190 -17.05 3.22 8.95
C ASN A 190 -15.51 3.30 9.00
N PHE A 191 -14.97 4.44 9.43
CA PHE A 191 -13.52 4.60 9.59
C PHE A 191 -13.15 4.70 11.06
N VAL A 192 -12.11 3.99 11.46
CA VAL A 192 -11.56 3.96 12.82
C VAL A 192 -10.04 4.15 12.77
N GLN A 193 -9.44 4.65 13.84
CA GLN A 193 -7.99 4.84 13.88
C GLN A 193 -7.24 3.50 13.86
N SER A 194 -5.98 3.48 13.42
CA SER A 194 -5.19 2.25 13.24
C SER A 194 -5.16 1.32 14.46
N GLU A 195 -5.17 1.86 15.69
CA GLU A 195 -5.11 1.07 16.93
C GLU A 195 -6.50 0.68 17.46
N GLU A 196 -7.56 1.26 16.91
CA GLU A 196 -8.93 0.96 17.32
C GLU A 196 -9.42 -0.35 16.70
N ARG A 197 -10.22 -1.09 17.48
CA ARG A 197 -10.88 -2.31 17.05
C ARG A 197 -12.33 -2.27 17.54
N PRO A 198 -13.32 -2.23 16.65
CA PRO A 198 -14.72 -2.29 17.03
C PRO A 198 -15.05 -3.56 17.83
N ASP A 199 -15.94 -3.44 18.81
CA ASP A 199 -16.45 -4.58 19.57
C ASP A 199 -17.44 -5.42 18.74
N GLY A 200 -17.43 -6.73 18.99
CA GLY A 200 -18.34 -7.69 18.36
C GLY A 200 -18.05 -7.95 16.88
N LEU A 201 -16.82 -7.74 16.41
CA LEU A 201 -16.42 -8.08 15.05
C LEU A 201 -16.66 -9.55 14.75
N TYR A 202 -17.34 -9.82 13.63
CA TYR A 202 -17.56 -11.16 13.12
C TYR A 202 -16.35 -11.67 12.32
N ALA A 203 -15.75 -10.80 11.51
CA ALA A 203 -14.59 -11.12 10.69
C ALA A 203 -13.58 -9.96 10.64
N SER A 204 -12.30 -10.29 10.38
CA SER A 204 -11.29 -9.26 10.09
C SER A 204 -10.20 -9.72 9.13
N TYR A 205 -9.84 -8.82 8.21
CA TYR A 205 -8.86 -9.00 7.16
C TYR A 205 -7.80 -7.90 7.21
N TYR A 206 -6.57 -8.25 6.84
CA TYR A 206 -5.40 -7.39 7.01
C TYR A 206 -4.75 -7.18 5.65
N MET A 207 -4.65 -5.92 5.22
CA MET A 207 -4.07 -5.55 3.95
C MET A 207 -2.57 -5.34 4.07
N GLY A 208 -1.79 -5.75 3.08
CA GLY A 208 -0.37 -5.48 3.09
C GLY A 208 0.40 -6.12 1.95
N ILE A 209 1.69 -5.81 1.93
CA ILE A 209 2.71 -6.65 1.31
C ILE A 209 3.33 -7.49 2.41
N PHE A 210 3.39 -8.81 2.20
CA PHE A 210 3.90 -9.73 3.21
C PHE A 210 5.26 -10.27 2.79
N PHE A 211 6.19 -10.24 3.73
CA PHE A 211 7.52 -10.83 3.61
C PHE A 211 7.64 -11.99 4.61
N PRO A 212 8.30 -13.12 4.24
CA PRO A 212 8.87 -13.39 2.93
C PRO A 212 7.79 -13.44 1.84
N CYS A 213 8.13 -13.11 0.58
CA CYS A 213 7.13 -12.93 -0.48
C CYS A 213 6.40 -14.24 -0.88
N ASP A 214 6.94 -15.38 -0.45
CA ASP A 214 6.34 -16.70 -0.53
C ASP A 214 5.40 -17.02 0.65
N ASP A 215 5.13 -16.05 1.55
CA ASP A 215 4.07 -16.16 2.56
C ASP A 215 2.75 -16.53 1.87
N ARG A 216 2.19 -17.68 2.25
CA ARG A 216 0.87 -18.19 1.81
C ARG A 216 -0.11 -18.32 2.96
N GLU A 217 0.17 -17.70 4.10
CA GLU A 217 -0.74 -17.53 5.22
C GLU A 217 -1.55 -16.25 5.04
N HIS A 218 -0.88 -15.13 4.73
CA HIS A 218 -1.53 -13.80 4.67
C HIS A 218 -1.93 -13.36 3.26
N GLN A 219 -1.35 -13.96 2.23
CA GLN A 219 -1.67 -13.68 0.83
C GLN A 219 -1.75 -15.00 0.04
N PRO A 220 -2.71 -15.16 -0.88
CA PRO A 220 -2.79 -16.38 -1.69
C PRO A 220 -1.72 -16.42 -2.79
N THR A 221 -1.21 -15.27 -3.21
CA THR A 221 -0.25 -15.11 -4.31
C THR A 221 0.89 -14.17 -3.93
N ASP A 222 2.03 -14.32 -4.58
CA ASP A 222 3.11 -13.33 -4.48
C ASP A 222 2.70 -12.03 -5.19
N PHE A 223 2.66 -10.92 -4.44
CA PHE A 223 2.27 -9.61 -4.97
C PHE A 223 3.12 -9.14 -6.16
N ARG A 224 4.36 -9.64 -6.30
CA ARG A 224 5.27 -9.27 -7.39
C ARG A 224 4.80 -9.79 -8.74
N VAL A 225 4.08 -10.92 -8.75
CA VAL A 225 3.57 -11.60 -9.95
C VAL A 225 2.30 -10.93 -10.45
N VAL A 226 1.37 -10.62 -9.55
CA VAL A 226 0.05 -10.03 -9.91
C VAL A 226 0.08 -8.51 -10.00
N GLY A 227 1.08 -7.86 -9.39
CA GLY A 227 1.17 -6.42 -9.22
C GLY A 227 0.75 -6.00 -7.81
N LEU A 228 1.45 -5.02 -7.23
CA LEU A 228 1.26 -4.61 -5.82
C LEU A 228 -0.19 -4.31 -5.48
N HIS A 229 -0.87 -3.53 -6.31
CA HIS A 229 -2.26 -3.12 -6.07
C HIS A 229 -3.26 -4.27 -6.27
N LYS A 230 -2.98 -5.17 -7.22
CA LYS A 230 -3.81 -6.35 -7.55
C LYS A 230 -3.67 -7.50 -6.56
N ASN A 231 -2.74 -7.43 -5.61
CA ASN A 231 -2.74 -8.37 -4.49
C ASN A 231 -3.92 -8.15 -3.53
N ALA A 232 -4.50 -6.93 -3.49
CA ALA A 232 -5.63 -6.64 -2.62
C ALA A 232 -6.90 -7.46 -2.94
N PRO A 233 -7.38 -7.53 -4.19
CA PRO A 233 -8.51 -8.39 -4.52
C PRO A 233 -8.19 -9.87 -4.29
N CYS A 234 -6.93 -10.30 -4.45
CA CYS A 234 -6.53 -11.66 -4.09
C CYS A 234 -6.71 -11.94 -2.59
N ILE A 235 -6.24 -11.03 -1.71
CA ILE A 235 -6.42 -11.16 -0.26
C ILE A 235 -7.90 -11.14 0.14
N LEU A 236 -8.73 -10.39 -0.58
CA LEU A 236 -10.15 -10.22 -0.25
C LEU A 236 -11.09 -11.19 -1.00
N GLY A 237 -10.56 -12.14 -1.79
CA GLY A 237 -11.39 -13.09 -2.54
C GLY A 237 -12.30 -12.42 -3.58
N LEU A 238 -11.79 -11.36 -4.21
CA LEU A 238 -12.48 -10.58 -5.23
C LEU A 238 -11.92 -10.89 -6.62
N LYS A 239 -12.71 -10.56 -7.65
CA LYS A 239 -12.22 -10.55 -9.02
C LYS A 239 -11.06 -9.55 -9.15
N VAL A 240 -9.99 -9.95 -9.85
CA VAL A 240 -8.79 -9.15 -10.06
C VAL A 240 -9.02 -8.13 -11.20
N ASP A 241 -9.92 -7.18 -10.95
CA ASP A 241 -10.17 -6.03 -11.81
C ASP A 241 -9.51 -4.79 -11.19
N GLU A 242 -8.92 -3.92 -12.02
CA GLU A 242 -8.33 -2.68 -11.50
C GLU A 242 -9.41 -1.74 -10.93
N GLN A 243 -9.11 -1.11 -9.79
CA GLN A 243 -9.97 -0.13 -9.14
C GLN A 243 -9.19 1.16 -8.89
N CYS A 244 -9.87 2.30 -9.04
CA CYS A 244 -9.32 3.61 -8.73
C CYS A 244 -10.00 4.17 -7.48
N ILE A 245 -9.19 4.71 -6.56
CA ILE A 245 -9.73 5.42 -5.40
C ILE A 245 -10.37 6.73 -5.82
N LYS A 246 -11.42 7.14 -5.11
CA LYS A 246 -12.07 8.43 -5.30
C LYS A 246 -11.63 9.41 -4.22
N LEU A 247 -10.80 10.37 -4.59
CA LEU A 247 -10.36 11.46 -3.72
C LEU A 247 -11.04 12.76 -4.15
N LEU A 248 -11.70 13.43 -3.21
CA LEU A 248 -12.52 14.60 -3.50
C LEU A 248 -11.86 15.89 -3.01
N PRO A 249 -11.88 16.98 -3.80
CA PRO A 249 -11.46 18.28 -3.32
C PRO A 249 -12.42 18.77 -2.24
N ARG A 250 -11.86 19.38 -1.20
CA ARG A 250 -12.61 20.12 -0.19
C ARG A 250 -12.88 21.53 -0.68
N ASP A 251 -11.86 22.17 -1.24
CA ASP A 251 -11.96 23.48 -1.90
C ASP A 251 -12.01 23.31 -3.43
N LYS A 252 -13.15 23.67 -4.04
CA LYS A 252 -13.33 23.65 -5.51
C LYS A 252 -12.97 24.99 -6.17
N VAL A 253 -12.49 25.96 -5.40
CA VAL A 253 -12.14 27.29 -5.92
C VAL A 253 -10.74 27.24 -6.51
N ARG A 254 -10.66 27.48 -7.83
CA ARG A 254 -9.38 27.59 -8.53
C ARG A 254 -8.63 28.87 -8.13
N ARG A 255 -7.60 28.72 -7.31
CA ARG A 255 -6.74 29.84 -6.86
C ARG A 255 -5.66 30.20 -7.88
N ILE A 256 -5.07 29.20 -8.53
CA ILE A 256 -4.06 29.41 -9.59
C ILE A 256 -4.79 29.53 -10.92
N LYS A 257 -4.89 30.77 -11.43
CA LYS A 257 -5.60 31.06 -12.69
C LYS A 257 -4.85 30.58 -13.93
N ASP A 258 -3.52 30.63 -13.91
CA ASP A 258 -2.72 30.19 -15.06
C ASP A 258 -2.76 28.66 -15.18
N PRO A 259 -2.59 28.10 -16.39
CA PRO A 259 -2.43 26.65 -16.58
C PRO A 259 -1.22 26.15 -15.81
N TYR A 260 -1.36 25.01 -15.14
CA TYR A 260 -0.24 24.41 -14.41
C TYR A 260 -0.27 22.89 -14.43
N VAL A 261 0.91 22.34 -14.26
CA VAL A 261 1.19 20.92 -14.13
C VAL A 261 1.86 20.70 -12.78
N CYS A 262 1.42 19.67 -12.07
CA CYS A 262 2.07 19.25 -10.83
C CYS A 262 3.09 18.15 -11.13
N ILE A 263 4.24 18.21 -10.45
CA ILE A 263 5.27 17.17 -10.52
C ILE A 263 5.63 16.64 -9.14
N ALA A 264 6.04 15.37 -9.07
CA ALA A 264 6.66 14.78 -7.88
C ALA A 264 7.94 14.02 -8.29
N ALA A 265 9.07 14.50 -7.78
CA ALA A 265 10.40 14.00 -8.09
C ALA A 265 11.03 13.22 -6.92
N GLN A 266 10.40 13.18 -5.74
CA GLN A 266 10.91 12.44 -4.59
C GLN A 266 10.28 11.05 -4.45
N ALA A 267 11.05 10.12 -3.89
CA ALA A 267 10.64 8.75 -3.61
C ALA A 267 11.40 8.13 -2.42
N SER A 268 10.90 6.98 -1.94
CA SER A 268 11.42 6.29 -0.75
C SER A 268 12.71 5.50 -0.98
N SER A 269 13.12 5.25 -2.22
CA SER A 269 14.37 4.57 -2.58
C SER A 269 14.93 5.15 -3.88
N GLN A 270 16.26 5.15 -4.04
CA GLN A 270 16.93 5.73 -5.21
C GLN A 270 16.50 5.07 -6.52
N ALA A 271 16.15 3.78 -6.48
CA ALA A 271 15.71 3.04 -7.66
C ALA A 271 14.37 3.57 -8.23
N LYS A 272 13.51 4.17 -7.39
CA LYS A 272 12.25 4.79 -7.83
C LYS A 272 12.45 6.16 -8.48
N TYR A 273 13.59 6.81 -8.26
CA TYR A 273 13.89 8.10 -8.87
C TYR A 273 14.07 7.97 -10.38
N TRP A 274 13.80 9.07 -11.07
CA TRP A 274 14.25 9.24 -12.44
C TRP A 274 15.71 9.69 -12.46
N ASN A 275 16.62 8.73 -12.61
CA ASN A 275 18.07 8.93 -12.45
C ASN A 275 18.74 9.55 -13.70
N ASN A 276 17.98 10.03 -14.69
CA ASN A 276 18.56 10.71 -15.85
C ASN A 276 19.02 12.11 -15.46
N GLY A 277 20.33 12.40 -15.58
CA GLY A 277 20.92 13.67 -15.12
C GLY A 277 20.40 14.93 -15.81
N ARG A 278 19.71 14.82 -16.96
CA ARG A 278 19.07 15.95 -17.66
C ARG A 278 17.54 15.86 -17.67
N GLY A 279 16.98 14.81 -17.08
CA GLY A 279 15.57 14.44 -17.24
C GLY A 279 14.63 15.54 -16.80
N TRP A 280 14.52 15.75 -15.48
CA TRP A 280 13.60 16.74 -14.93
C TRP A 280 13.87 18.17 -15.42
N LEU A 281 15.14 18.56 -15.55
CA LEU A 281 15.53 19.89 -16.06
C LEU A 281 14.91 20.17 -17.43
N ASN A 282 15.03 19.22 -18.36
CA ASN A 282 14.53 19.39 -19.72
C ASN A 282 13.00 19.29 -19.80
N VAL A 283 12.37 18.44 -18.98
CA VAL A 283 10.89 18.34 -18.92
C VAL A 283 10.30 19.64 -18.35
N VAL A 284 10.86 20.18 -17.27
CA VAL A 284 10.41 21.47 -16.71
C VAL A 284 10.57 22.58 -17.74
N LYS A 285 11.68 22.61 -18.48
CA LYS A 285 11.90 23.59 -19.56
C LYS A 285 10.85 23.44 -20.67
N HIS A 286 10.57 22.21 -21.11
CA HIS A 286 9.57 21.92 -22.14
C HIS A 286 8.17 22.41 -21.73
N LEU A 287 7.71 22.03 -20.53
CA LEU A 287 6.42 22.48 -19.98
C LEU A 287 6.32 24.01 -19.92
N LYS A 288 7.39 24.69 -19.50
CA LYS A 288 7.43 26.16 -19.49
C LYS A 288 7.38 26.76 -20.89
N THR A 289 8.05 26.17 -21.87
CA THR A 289 7.92 26.63 -23.27
C THR A 289 6.51 26.46 -23.81
N LEU A 290 5.79 25.45 -23.34
CA LEU A 290 4.37 25.26 -23.62
C LEU A 290 3.47 26.23 -22.84
N GLY A 291 4.00 27.07 -21.94
CA GLY A 291 3.23 28.07 -21.20
C GLY A 291 2.63 27.57 -19.88
N TYR A 292 3.06 26.41 -19.39
CA TYR A 292 2.69 25.92 -18.08
C TYR A 292 3.51 26.54 -16.94
N ARG A 293 2.85 26.80 -15.82
CA ARG A 293 3.51 26.79 -14.51
C ARG A 293 3.78 25.34 -14.10
N VAL A 294 4.92 25.09 -13.46
CA VAL A 294 5.33 23.73 -13.08
C VAL A 294 5.54 23.71 -11.57
N LEU A 295 4.69 23.00 -10.84
CA LEU A 295 4.65 23.04 -9.38
C LEU A 295 5.18 21.71 -8.82
N CYS A 296 6.26 21.75 -8.05
CA CYS A 296 6.78 20.58 -7.37
C CYS A 296 6.04 20.40 -6.04
N ILE A 297 5.32 19.29 -5.88
CA ILE A 297 4.41 19.07 -4.74
C ILE A 297 4.89 17.99 -3.76
N ASP A 298 6.16 17.60 -3.87
CA ASP A 298 6.79 16.63 -2.98
C ASP A 298 6.70 17.03 -1.49
N ARG A 299 6.81 16.06 -0.60
CA ARG A 299 6.86 16.34 0.84
C ARG A 299 8.16 17.05 1.23
N GLU A 300 9.28 16.60 0.68
CA GLU A 300 10.61 17.14 0.91
C GLU A 300 11.11 17.85 -0.35
N ASN A 301 11.82 18.97 -0.21
CA ASN A 301 12.55 19.57 -1.35
C ASN A 301 13.97 19.01 -1.51
N ASN A 302 14.47 18.29 -0.51
CA ASN A 302 15.74 17.57 -0.53
C ASN A 302 15.58 16.27 0.24
N TYR A 303 15.80 15.13 -0.41
CA TYR A 303 15.72 13.82 0.23
C TYR A 303 16.78 12.87 -0.32
N GLY A 304 17.30 12.03 0.56
CA GLY A 304 18.45 11.19 0.27
C GLY A 304 18.97 10.46 1.48
N MET A 305 19.96 9.61 1.26
CA MET A 305 20.67 8.89 2.31
C MET A 305 22.15 8.75 1.94
N GLY A 306 23.03 8.86 2.92
CA GLY A 306 24.48 8.81 2.70
C GLY A 306 24.94 9.96 1.81
N SER A 307 25.60 9.67 0.69
CA SER A 307 26.06 10.67 -0.28
C SER A 307 25.10 10.93 -1.44
N ARG A 308 23.98 10.19 -1.51
CA ARG A 308 22.97 10.34 -2.56
C ARG A 308 21.85 11.25 -2.08
N PHE A 309 21.74 12.43 -2.69
CA PHE A 309 20.66 13.37 -2.46
C PHE A 309 19.99 13.77 -3.77
N ASN A 310 18.68 13.93 -3.71
CA ASN A 310 17.85 14.39 -4.80
C ASN A 310 17.15 15.68 -4.36
N ILE A 311 17.30 16.72 -5.16
CA ILE A 311 16.73 18.04 -4.87
C ILE A 311 15.53 18.29 -5.78
N ILE A 312 14.69 19.23 -5.36
CA ILE A 312 13.62 19.80 -6.19
C ILE A 312 14.16 20.14 -7.60
N PRO A 313 13.45 19.73 -8.67
CA PRO A 313 13.84 20.06 -10.04
C PRO A 313 14.05 21.55 -10.27
N TYR A 314 15.21 21.91 -10.83
CA TYR A 314 15.52 23.30 -11.15
C TYR A 314 14.47 23.89 -12.09
N GLY A 315 13.96 25.07 -11.71
CA GLY A 315 12.91 25.78 -12.44
C GLY A 315 11.49 25.40 -12.04
N ALA A 316 11.26 24.32 -11.29
CA ALA A 316 9.94 24.08 -10.70
C ALA A 316 9.68 25.09 -9.57
N GLU A 317 8.42 25.47 -9.40
CA GLU A 317 7.98 26.28 -8.28
C GLU A 317 7.88 25.42 -7.01
N ASP A 318 8.35 25.97 -5.88
CA ASP A 318 8.39 25.24 -4.62
C ASP A 318 7.01 25.22 -3.95
N PHE A 319 6.28 24.13 -4.18
CA PHE A 319 5.04 23.79 -3.47
C PHE A 319 5.28 22.63 -2.50
N THR A 320 6.54 22.38 -2.14
CA THR A 320 6.92 21.26 -1.29
C THR A 320 6.50 21.48 0.18
N GLY A 321 6.85 20.53 1.04
CA GLY A 321 6.63 20.60 2.47
C GLY A 321 5.62 19.56 2.97
N ARG A 322 5.69 19.28 4.27
CA ARG A 322 4.77 18.38 4.98
C ARG A 322 3.43 19.07 5.22
N ARG A 323 2.65 19.22 4.15
CA ARG A 323 1.29 19.77 4.19
C ARG A 323 0.24 18.66 4.31
N PRO A 324 -0.97 18.96 4.79
CA PRO A 324 -2.09 18.03 4.75
C PRO A 324 -2.33 17.49 3.33
N LEU A 325 -2.66 16.20 3.20
CA LEU A 325 -2.93 15.58 1.90
C LEU A 325 -4.12 16.22 1.19
N GLN A 326 -5.10 16.74 1.94
CA GLN A 326 -6.22 17.47 1.36
C GLN A 326 -5.77 18.70 0.55
N GLU A 327 -4.75 19.45 1.01
CA GLU A 327 -4.22 20.58 0.23
C GLU A 327 -3.60 20.13 -1.10
N ARG A 328 -3.01 18.92 -1.12
CA ARG A 328 -2.48 18.31 -2.36
C ARG A 328 -3.61 17.92 -3.30
N ILE A 329 -4.69 17.35 -2.78
CA ILE A 329 -5.88 16.99 -3.55
C ILE A 329 -6.52 18.24 -4.17
N ASP A 330 -6.72 19.30 -3.38
CA ASP A 330 -7.33 20.55 -3.84
C ASP A 330 -6.46 21.22 -4.93
N LEU A 331 -5.13 21.17 -4.79
CA LEU A 331 -4.20 21.65 -5.82
C LEU A 331 -4.23 20.78 -7.08
N LEU A 332 -4.25 19.45 -6.95
CA LEU A 332 -4.27 18.53 -8.08
C LEU A 332 -5.60 18.62 -8.85
N TYR A 333 -6.72 18.86 -8.17
CA TYR A 333 -8.05 18.95 -8.77
C TYR A 333 -8.17 20.02 -9.87
N HIS A 334 -7.32 21.04 -9.83
CA HIS A 334 -7.28 22.10 -10.85
C HIS A 334 -6.04 22.05 -11.77
N ALA A 335 -5.15 21.06 -11.60
CA ALA A 335 -4.01 20.84 -12.49
C ALA A 335 -4.49 20.24 -13.82
N ASP A 336 -3.83 20.59 -14.92
CA ASP A 336 -4.17 20.02 -16.23
C ASP A 336 -3.80 18.52 -16.29
N PHE A 337 -2.66 18.16 -15.68
CA PHE A 337 -2.20 16.79 -15.50
C PHE A 337 -1.05 16.74 -14.47
N PHE A 338 -0.59 15.53 -14.16
CA PHE A 338 0.49 15.26 -13.22
C PHE A 338 1.60 14.42 -13.85
N ILE A 339 2.85 14.66 -13.44
CA ILE A 339 4.01 13.85 -13.82
C ILE A 339 4.71 13.37 -12.55
N GLY A 340 4.85 12.06 -12.39
CA GLY A 340 5.46 11.50 -11.19
C GLY A 340 6.18 10.19 -11.40
N LEU A 341 6.67 9.67 -10.28
CA LEU A 341 7.40 8.42 -10.19
C LEU A 341 6.44 7.28 -9.77
N SER A 342 6.97 6.07 -9.59
CA SER A 342 6.27 5.00 -8.86
C SER A 342 6.21 5.28 -7.35
N SER A 343 5.54 6.37 -6.96
CA SER A 343 5.40 6.88 -5.59
C SER A 343 3.95 7.25 -5.25
N GLY A 344 3.68 7.54 -3.97
CA GLY A 344 2.32 7.78 -3.47
C GLY A 344 1.60 8.96 -4.12
N LEU A 345 2.31 10.02 -4.53
CA LEU A 345 1.67 11.18 -5.16
C LEU A 345 1.07 10.87 -6.54
N SER A 346 1.61 9.89 -7.27
CA SER A 346 1.00 9.40 -8.51
C SER A 346 -0.36 8.74 -8.25
N TRP A 347 -0.50 8.02 -7.13
CA TRP A 347 -1.79 7.46 -6.70
C TRP A 347 -2.77 8.52 -6.23
N VAL A 348 -2.29 9.59 -5.58
CA VAL A 348 -3.14 10.75 -5.23
C VAL A 348 -3.67 11.41 -6.51
N ALA A 349 -2.80 11.71 -7.47
CA ALA A 349 -3.22 12.33 -8.73
C ALA A 349 -4.21 11.46 -9.52
N ASN A 350 -3.95 10.15 -9.60
CA ASN A 350 -4.88 9.19 -10.21
C ASN A 350 -6.23 9.18 -9.47
N GLY A 351 -6.21 9.18 -8.13
CA GLY A 351 -7.41 9.17 -7.31
C GLY A 351 -8.25 10.45 -7.37
N VAL A 352 -7.63 11.59 -7.71
CA VAL A 352 -8.35 12.84 -8.02
C VAL A 352 -9.02 12.78 -9.40
N GLY A 353 -8.54 11.89 -10.28
CA GLY A 353 -9.10 11.69 -11.62
C GLY A 353 -8.47 12.58 -12.70
N ILE A 354 -7.24 13.06 -12.49
CA ILE A 354 -6.49 13.80 -13.52
C ILE A 354 -5.54 12.89 -14.30
N PRO A 355 -5.12 13.27 -15.53
CA PRO A 355 -4.18 12.47 -16.31
C PRO A 355 -2.81 12.37 -15.62
N VAL A 356 -2.20 11.18 -15.63
CA VAL A 356 -0.91 10.92 -14.98
C VAL A 356 0.12 10.35 -15.95
N VAL A 357 1.22 11.09 -16.15
CA VAL A 357 2.46 10.58 -16.76
C VAL A 357 3.29 9.90 -15.66
N LEU A 358 3.50 8.58 -15.78
CA LEU A 358 4.20 7.80 -14.75
C LEU A 358 5.55 7.29 -15.26
N ILE A 359 6.63 7.81 -14.68
CA ILE A 359 8.02 7.47 -15.04
C ILE A 359 8.54 6.41 -14.06
N SER A 360 8.81 5.20 -14.57
CA SER A 360 9.47 4.15 -13.78
C SER A 360 10.11 3.09 -14.69
N GLY A 361 11.36 2.75 -14.42
CA GLY A 361 11.99 1.54 -14.96
C GLY A 361 12.21 0.46 -13.89
N PHE A 362 12.04 0.82 -12.62
CA PHE A 362 12.23 -0.07 -11.48
C PHE A 362 11.10 -1.10 -11.35
N THR A 363 9.90 -0.71 -11.73
CA THR A 363 8.68 -1.52 -11.75
C THR A 363 8.24 -1.78 -13.20
N LEU A 364 7.59 -2.92 -13.43
CA LEU A 364 6.86 -3.18 -14.66
C LEU A 364 5.48 -2.50 -14.62
N PRO A 365 4.84 -2.18 -15.76
CA PRO A 365 3.54 -1.48 -15.78
C PRO A 365 2.42 -2.15 -15.01
N VAL A 366 2.45 -3.47 -14.84
CA VAL A 366 1.46 -4.23 -14.06
C VAL A 366 1.46 -3.88 -12.57
N ASN A 367 2.50 -3.22 -12.08
CA ASN A 367 2.66 -2.96 -10.65
C ASN A 367 1.79 -1.80 -10.14
N GLU A 368 1.61 -0.76 -10.96
CA GLU A 368 0.79 0.42 -10.66
C GLU A 368 -0.56 0.36 -11.39
N PHE A 369 -1.37 1.41 -11.21
CA PHE A 369 -2.59 1.63 -12.00
C PHE A 369 -2.29 1.81 -13.49
N GLU A 370 -3.26 1.46 -14.33
CA GLU A 370 -3.18 1.66 -15.76
C GLU A 370 -3.21 3.15 -16.11
N THR A 371 -2.22 3.57 -16.89
CA THR A 371 -2.23 4.87 -17.54
C THR A 371 -1.64 4.71 -18.94
N PRO A 372 -2.28 5.25 -19.99
CA PRO A 372 -1.69 5.22 -21.33
C PRO A 372 -0.37 5.99 -21.38
N TYR A 373 -0.11 6.88 -20.41
CA TYR A 373 1.06 7.75 -20.32
C TYR A 373 2.19 7.19 -19.44
N ARG A 374 2.27 5.86 -19.31
CA ARG A 374 3.38 5.17 -18.64
C ARG A 374 4.68 5.29 -19.47
N VAL A 375 5.78 5.70 -18.84
CA VAL A 375 7.10 5.82 -19.46
C VAL A 375 8.09 4.82 -18.86
N ILE A 376 8.53 3.85 -19.66
CA ILE A 376 9.48 2.80 -19.31
C ILE A 376 10.42 2.51 -20.49
N SER A 377 11.66 2.11 -20.22
CA SER A 377 12.58 1.58 -21.23
C SER A 377 12.75 0.07 -21.04
N TYR A 378 12.47 -0.71 -22.09
CA TYR A 378 12.67 -2.16 -22.10
C TYR A 378 14.02 -2.60 -22.70
N HIS A 379 14.85 -1.66 -23.15
CA HIS A 379 16.13 -1.95 -23.80
C HIS A 379 17.31 -2.08 -22.83
N VAL A 380 17.07 -1.86 -21.54
CA VAL A 380 18.05 -1.93 -20.44
C VAL A 380 17.44 -2.70 -19.27
N CYS A 381 18.23 -2.97 -18.21
CA CYS A 381 17.71 -3.56 -16.97
C CYS A 381 16.46 -2.83 -16.51
N ASN A 382 15.40 -3.57 -16.19
CA ASN A 382 14.13 -3.02 -15.71
C ASN A 382 13.41 -4.01 -14.78
N GLY A 383 12.33 -3.58 -14.13
CA GLY A 383 11.42 -4.45 -13.39
C GLY A 383 12.02 -5.13 -12.16
N CYS A 384 13.05 -4.56 -11.53
CA CYS A 384 13.71 -5.13 -10.36
C CYS A 384 12.75 -5.41 -9.19
N TRP A 385 11.71 -4.60 -9.01
CA TRP A 385 10.69 -4.79 -7.96
C TRP A 385 9.81 -6.03 -8.21
N ASN A 386 9.57 -6.36 -9.47
CA ASN A 386 8.68 -7.45 -9.88
C ASN A 386 9.39 -8.80 -10.00
N ASP A 387 10.72 -8.80 -9.94
CA ASP A 387 11.51 -10.02 -10.09
C ASP A 387 11.45 -10.87 -8.82
N THR A 388 10.88 -12.06 -8.94
CA THR A 388 10.68 -12.97 -7.80
C THR A 388 11.97 -13.60 -7.29
N LEU A 389 13.07 -13.53 -8.06
CA LEU A 389 14.39 -14.06 -7.71
C LEU A 389 15.19 -13.13 -6.79
N VAL A 390 14.73 -11.89 -6.58
CA VAL A 390 15.39 -10.91 -5.73
C VAL A 390 14.43 -10.36 -4.68
N VAL A 391 14.96 -10.01 -3.51
CA VAL A 391 14.17 -9.46 -2.39
C VAL A 391 14.58 -8.01 -2.18
N PHE A 392 13.59 -7.12 -2.07
CA PHE A 392 13.81 -5.71 -1.80
C PHE A 392 14.39 -5.50 -0.40
N ASP A 393 15.53 -4.82 -0.31
CA ASP A 393 16.13 -4.44 0.96
C ASP A 393 15.64 -3.05 1.37
N HIS A 394 14.77 -3.00 2.37
CA HIS A 394 14.16 -1.77 2.89
C HIS A 394 15.17 -0.85 3.59
N LYS A 395 16.36 -1.36 3.95
CA LYS A 395 17.42 -0.59 4.59
C LYS A 395 18.41 -0.02 3.60
N ASP A 396 18.39 -0.50 2.35
CA ASP A 396 19.28 -0.06 1.30
C ASP A 396 18.60 0.96 0.39
N PHE A 397 18.80 2.25 0.68
CA PHE A 397 18.26 3.32 -0.17
C PHE A 397 18.75 3.22 -1.63
N GLU A 398 19.97 2.72 -1.86
CA GLU A 398 20.57 2.55 -3.18
C GLU A 398 20.34 1.14 -3.76
N TRP A 399 19.32 0.42 -3.29
CA TRP A 399 19.03 -0.94 -3.72
C TRP A 399 18.94 -1.06 -5.25
N CYS A 400 19.84 -1.83 -5.83
CA CYS A 400 19.88 -2.15 -7.26
C CYS A 400 20.44 -3.57 -7.39
N PRO A 401 19.60 -4.60 -7.24
CA PRO A 401 20.06 -5.95 -6.89
C PRO A 401 20.97 -6.58 -7.96
N ARG A 402 20.85 -6.13 -9.21
CA ARG A 402 21.61 -6.67 -10.34
C ARG A 402 22.87 -5.88 -10.68
N LEU A 403 22.92 -4.58 -10.36
CA LEU A 403 23.88 -3.64 -10.95
C LEU A 403 24.46 -2.61 -9.96
N LYS A 404 24.20 -2.73 -8.66
CA LYS A 404 24.76 -1.82 -7.64
C LYS A 404 26.29 -1.80 -7.69
N GLY A 405 26.89 -0.60 -7.63
CA GLY A 405 28.34 -0.42 -7.67
C GLY A 405 28.97 -0.49 -9.06
N SER A 406 28.18 -0.66 -10.13
CA SER A 406 28.67 -0.67 -11.51
C SER A 406 28.33 0.62 -12.26
N ASP A 407 28.98 0.84 -13.40
CA ASP A 407 28.66 1.95 -14.32
C ASP A 407 27.22 1.89 -14.88
N ARG A 408 26.55 0.76 -14.68
CA ARG A 408 25.17 0.47 -15.11
C ARG A 408 24.14 0.62 -13.99
N GLN A 409 24.55 1.01 -12.78
CA GLN A 409 23.62 1.22 -11.67
C GLN A 409 22.50 2.21 -12.06
N PHE A 410 21.25 1.85 -11.76
CA PHE A 410 20.03 2.59 -12.10
C PHE A 410 19.82 2.88 -13.60
N GLU A 411 20.42 2.07 -14.50
CA GLU A 411 20.20 2.21 -15.95
C GLU A 411 18.71 2.18 -16.32
N CYS A 412 17.89 1.47 -15.54
CA CYS A 412 16.44 1.37 -15.66
C CYS A 412 15.72 2.71 -15.82
N SER A 413 16.19 3.77 -15.16
CA SER A 413 15.63 5.12 -15.31
C SER A 413 16.63 6.14 -15.85
N ARG A 414 17.95 5.89 -15.78
CA ARG A 414 18.96 6.76 -16.43
C ARG A 414 18.75 6.86 -17.94
N TYR A 415 18.37 5.78 -18.60
CA TYR A 415 18.16 5.77 -20.06
C TYR A 415 16.75 6.15 -20.49
N ILE A 416 15.84 6.47 -19.56
CA ILE A 416 14.60 7.15 -19.91
C ILE A 416 14.97 8.62 -20.18
N THR A 417 15.05 8.99 -21.46
CA THR A 417 15.46 10.33 -21.88
C THR A 417 14.31 11.35 -21.71
N PRO A 418 14.60 12.63 -21.47
CA PRO A 418 13.57 13.66 -21.42
C PRO A 418 12.75 13.78 -22.70
N GLU A 419 13.33 13.49 -23.87
CA GLU A 419 12.63 13.50 -25.16
C GLU A 419 11.53 12.43 -25.21
N ALA A 420 11.78 11.25 -24.65
CA ALA A 420 10.79 10.19 -24.52
C ALA A 420 9.62 10.60 -23.61
N VAL A 421 9.92 11.29 -22.50
CA VAL A 421 8.90 11.82 -21.59
C VAL A 421 8.11 12.95 -22.26
N ASN A 422 8.79 13.89 -22.91
CA ASN A 422 8.16 15.00 -23.63
C ASN A 422 7.22 14.52 -24.73
N LYS A 423 7.61 13.49 -25.50
CA LYS A 423 6.71 12.89 -26.50
C LYS A 423 5.41 12.36 -25.88
N VAL A 424 5.48 11.78 -24.69
CA VAL A 424 4.29 11.30 -23.97
C VAL A 424 3.46 12.47 -23.43
N ILE A 425 4.11 13.55 -22.96
CA ILE A 425 3.44 14.79 -22.57
C ILE A 425 2.71 15.41 -23.76
N ASP A 426 3.36 15.52 -24.92
CA ASP A 426 2.79 16.12 -26.12
C ASP A 426 1.57 15.32 -26.58
N ARG A 427 1.66 13.98 -26.61
CA ARG A 427 0.51 13.11 -26.90
C ARG A 427 -0.62 13.30 -25.88
N LEU A 428 -0.32 13.36 -24.58
CA LEU A 428 -1.32 13.64 -23.53
C LEU A 428 -2.04 14.96 -23.80
N MET A 429 -1.29 16.01 -24.13
CA MET A 429 -1.87 17.32 -24.42
C MET A 429 -2.77 17.28 -25.66
N GLU A 430 -2.41 16.51 -26.70
CA GLU A 430 -3.25 16.27 -27.86
C GLU A 430 -4.55 15.53 -27.49
N ASP A 431 -4.43 14.42 -26.74
CA ASP A 431 -5.56 13.58 -26.30
C ASP A 431 -6.58 14.39 -25.49
N TYR A 432 -6.10 15.28 -24.61
CA TYR A 432 -6.94 16.15 -23.77
C TYR A 432 -7.18 17.55 -24.34
N LYS A 433 -6.71 17.84 -25.56
CA LYS A 433 -6.84 19.14 -26.26
C LYS A 433 -6.37 20.33 -25.43
N LEU A 434 -5.27 20.16 -24.69
CA LEU A 434 -4.72 21.17 -23.79
C LEU A 434 -3.92 22.22 -24.56
N LYS A 435 -4.27 23.50 -24.36
CA LYS A 435 -3.65 24.65 -25.06
C LYS A 435 -3.27 25.80 -24.12
N PRO A 436 -2.31 25.59 -23.21
CA PRO A 436 -1.85 26.58 -22.24
C PRO A 436 -1.42 27.94 -22.83
N GLN A 437 -0.76 27.96 -24.00
CA GLN A 437 -0.30 29.22 -24.63
C GLN A 437 -1.46 30.12 -25.10
N GLU A 438 -2.52 29.55 -25.69
CA GLU A 438 -3.68 30.32 -26.15
C GLU A 438 -4.38 31.00 -24.96
N GLN A 439 -4.44 30.32 -23.81
CA GLN A 439 -4.98 30.87 -22.56
C GLN A 439 -4.13 32.03 -22.02
N ALA A 440 -2.80 31.96 -22.15
CA ALA A 440 -1.90 33.03 -21.75
C ALA A 440 -1.97 34.26 -22.68
N VAL A 441 -2.16 34.07 -24.00
CA VAL A 441 -2.25 35.15 -24.99
C VAL A 441 -3.58 35.91 -24.89
N ASN A 442 -4.71 35.21 -24.75
CA ASN A 442 -6.01 35.85 -24.57
C ASN A 442 -6.02 36.77 -23.34
N LYS A 443 -5.36 36.36 -22.24
CA LYS A 443 -5.22 37.16 -21.02
C LYS A 443 -4.37 38.43 -21.20
N LYS A 444 -3.32 38.40 -22.05
CA LYS A 444 -2.53 39.59 -22.39
C LYS A 444 -3.33 40.59 -23.22
N LYS A 445 -4.19 40.12 -24.13
CA LYS A 445 -5.09 41.00 -24.91
C LYS A 445 -6.13 41.67 -24.01
N THR A 446 -6.81 40.93 -23.13
CA THR A 446 -7.82 41.49 -22.21
C THR A 446 -7.24 42.48 -21.19
N LYS A 447 -5.96 42.34 -20.82
CA LYS A 447 -5.27 43.32 -19.95
C LYS A 447 -4.72 44.55 -20.68
N GLY A 448 -4.61 44.51 -22.01
CA GLY A 448 -4.17 45.66 -22.82
C GLY A 448 -5.31 46.56 -23.29
N GLU A 449 -6.57 46.16 -23.04
CA GLU A 449 -7.80 46.89 -23.37
C GLU A 449 -8.47 47.51 -22.13
N GLN A 450 -7.77 47.56 -20.97
CA GLN A 450 -8.21 48.25 -19.74
C GLN A 450 -7.38 49.48 -19.44
#